data_AF-I1CSN3-F1
#
_entry.id   AF-I1CSN3-F1
#
_cell.length_a   1.000
_cell.length_b   1.000
_cell.length_c   1.000
_cell.angle_alpha   90.00
_cell.angle_beta   90.00
_cell.angle_gamma   90.00
#
_symmetry.space_group_name_H-M   'P 1'
#
loop_
_entity.id
_entity.type
_entity.pdbx_description
1 polymer ?
#
loop_
_entity_poly.entity_id
_entity_poly.type
_entity_poly.pdbx_seq_one_letter_code
_entity_poly.pdbx_strand_id
1 'polypeptide(L)'
;MSTLNEQIVQLVTGLASLKIDAPFVSYSIPVLDVLFAILINYSYRSALGVNHSQIGWYQGLFATLVMATGGGCTVSFIRGEPIGILKSNEFWAIHCTAYFAMFSNSYAYQMMGFLFNIPFVEHMFTLSDSILRTLAMCQNGIDGITFNPDLGPDKYIAKILCGTLAGCGGGLWIGNY
;
A
#
# COMPACT_ATOMS: atom_id res chain seq x y z
N MET A 1 -25.03 -3.00 -23.95
CA MET A 1 -25.22 -1.83 -23.07
C MET A 1 -24.52 -2.20 -21.78
N SER A 2 -23.32 -1.69 -21.51
CA SER A 2 -22.60 -2.06 -20.29
C SER A 2 -23.37 -1.60 -19.07
N THR A 3 -23.50 -2.46 -18.07
CA THR A 3 -24.15 -2.09 -16.82
C THR A 3 -23.31 -1.02 -16.10
N LEU A 4 -23.94 -0.15 -15.30
CA LEU A 4 -23.23 0.87 -14.50
C LEU A 4 -22.07 0.25 -13.69
N ASN A 5 -22.26 -0.99 -13.22
CA ASN A 5 -21.26 -1.75 -12.50
C ASN A 5 -20.01 -2.04 -13.35
N GLU A 6 -20.17 -2.47 -14.60
CA GLU A 6 -19.05 -2.72 -15.50
C GLU A 6 -18.23 -1.45 -15.78
N GLN A 7 -18.89 -0.30 -15.91
CA GLN A 7 -18.21 0.99 -16.10
C GLN A 7 -17.39 1.39 -14.88
N ILE A 8 -17.93 1.18 -13.67
CA ILE A 8 -17.21 1.46 -12.42
C ILE A 8 -16.02 0.51 -12.27
N VAL A 9 -16.18 -0.78 -12.53
CA VAL A 9 -15.09 -1.77 -12.48
C VAL A 9 -13.99 -1.41 -13.49
N GLN A 10 -14.35 -1.03 -14.72
CA GLN A 10 -13.39 -0.58 -15.72
C GLN A 10 -12.65 0.68 -15.30
N LEU A 11 -13.35 1.64 -14.69
CA LEU A 11 -12.73 2.87 -14.18
C LEU A 11 -11.75 2.57 -13.04
N VAL A 12 -12.15 1.78 -12.05
CA VAL A 12 -11.30 1.42 -10.90
C VAL A 12 -10.08 0.60 -11.35
N THR A 13 -10.28 -0.37 -12.23
CA THR A 13 -9.19 -1.20 -12.75
C THR A 13 -8.27 -0.38 -13.65
N GLY A 14 -8.84 0.53 -14.46
CA GLY A 14 -8.08 1.47 -15.29
C GLY A 14 -7.23 2.41 -14.45
N LEU A 15 -7.80 3.00 -13.40
CA LEU A 15 -7.07 3.81 -12.42
C LEU A 15 -5.96 3.00 -11.76
N ALA A 16 -6.24 1.81 -11.26
CA ALA A 16 -5.24 0.93 -10.64
C ALA A 16 -4.08 0.57 -11.58
N SER A 17 -4.36 0.44 -12.88
CA SER A 17 -3.35 0.16 -13.90
C SER A 17 -2.61 1.40 -14.42
N LEU A 18 -2.89 2.60 -13.89
CA LEU A 18 -2.30 3.85 -14.35
C LEU A 18 -0.79 3.84 -14.09
N LYS A 19 -0.02 3.80 -15.17
CA LYS A 19 1.43 3.95 -15.16
C LYS A 19 1.83 5.19 -15.96
N ILE A 20 2.81 5.92 -15.46
CA ILE A 20 3.40 7.07 -16.15
C ILE A 20 4.80 6.67 -16.60
N ASP A 21 5.07 6.80 -17.90
CA ASP A 21 6.39 6.54 -18.44
C ASP A 21 7.35 7.66 -18.03
N ALA A 22 8.43 7.31 -17.33
CA ALA A 22 9.49 8.24 -17.04
C ALA A 22 10.43 8.31 -18.26
N PRO A 23 10.44 9.43 -19.03
CA PRO A 23 11.16 9.51 -20.31
C PRO A 23 12.68 9.35 -20.15
N PHE A 24 13.21 9.54 -18.94
CA PHE A 24 14.63 9.42 -18.63
C PHE A 24 15.06 8.03 -18.13
N VAL A 25 14.13 7.15 -17.77
CA VAL A 25 14.44 5.87 -17.08
C VAL A 25 13.90 4.64 -17.83
N SER A 26 13.22 4.81 -18.98
CA SER A 26 12.60 3.71 -19.75
C SER A 26 11.79 2.75 -18.86
N TYR A 27 11.15 3.31 -17.83
CA TYR A 27 10.41 2.57 -16.81
C TYR A 27 9.05 3.25 -16.57
N SER A 28 8.00 2.45 -16.52
CA SER A 28 6.63 2.91 -16.29
C SER A 28 6.31 2.85 -14.79
N ILE A 29 6.16 4.02 -14.18
CA ILE A 29 5.96 4.16 -12.73
C ILE A 29 4.47 4.02 -12.40
N PRO A 30 4.07 3.08 -11.52
CA PRO A 30 2.69 2.92 -11.08
C PRO A 30 2.31 4.06 -10.15
N VAL A 31 1.31 4.85 -10.57
CA VAL A 31 0.98 6.10 -9.89
C VAL A 31 0.39 5.83 -8.51
N LEU A 32 -0.52 4.87 -8.39
CA LEU A 32 -1.19 4.58 -7.12
C LEU A 32 -0.21 4.07 -6.07
N ASP A 33 0.74 3.21 -6.44
CA ASP A 33 1.74 2.68 -5.51
C ASP A 33 2.67 3.78 -5.01
N VAL A 34 3.04 4.73 -5.87
CA VAL A 34 3.82 5.91 -5.45
C VAL A 34 3.02 6.79 -4.50
N LEU A 35 1.75 7.07 -4.82
CA LEU A 35 0.89 7.86 -3.94
C LEU A 35 0.72 7.18 -2.58
N PHE A 36 0.49 5.86 -2.56
CA PHE A 36 0.37 5.09 -1.35
C PHE A 36 1.68 5.07 -0.53
N ALA A 37 2.82 4.87 -1.17
CA ALA A 37 4.12 4.92 -0.50
C ALA A 37 4.36 6.31 0.13
N ILE A 38 4.03 7.38 -0.58
CA ILE A 38 4.12 8.74 -0.05
C ILE A 38 3.19 8.90 1.16
N LEU A 39 1.93 8.47 1.06
CA LEU A 39 0.96 8.57 2.14
C LEU A 39 1.44 7.85 3.42
N ILE A 40 1.93 6.61 3.30
CA ILE A 40 2.40 5.82 4.44
C ILE A 40 3.60 6.49 5.12
N ASN A 41 4.59 6.91 4.33
CA ASN A 41 5.79 7.55 4.85
C ASN A 41 5.48 8.91 5.51
N TYR A 42 4.59 9.69 4.90
CA TYR A 42 4.15 10.98 5.46
C TYR A 42 3.39 10.78 6.76
N SER A 43 2.43 9.84 6.79
CA SER A 43 1.64 9.52 7.97
C SER A 43 2.53 9.05 9.12
N TYR A 44 3.52 8.19 8.84
CA TYR A 44 4.46 7.72 9.85
C TYR A 44 5.36 8.86 10.38
N ARG A 45 5.96 9.68 9.50
CA ARG A 45 6.78 10.82 9.93
C ARG A 45 5.97 11.85 10.71
N SER A 46 4.72 12.10 10.29
CA SER A 46 3.79 12.98 10.98
C SER A 46 3.43 12.46 12.37
N ALA A 47 3.13 11.17 12.50
CA ALA A 47 2.84 10.53 13.78
C ALA A 47 4.03 10.57 14.76
N LEU A 48 5.27 10.48 14.26
CA LEU A 48 6.47 10.62 15.08
C LEU A 48 6.70 12.07 15.56
N GLY A 49 6.17 13.07 14.84
CA GLY A 49 6.31 14.48 15.20
C GLY A 49 7.76 14.89 15.44
N VAL A 50 8.05 15.43 16.63
CA VAL A 50 9.40 15.86 17.02
C VAL A 50 10.36 14.68 17.26
N ASN A 51 9.81 13.48 17.56
CA ASN A 51 10.59 12.30 17.91
C ASN A 51 11.21 11.58 16.70
N HIS A 52 10.94 12.03 15.47
CA HIS A 52 11.49 11.39 14.27
C HIS A 52 13.03 11.37 14.23
N SER A 53 13.70 12.30 14.91
CA SER A 53 15.16 12.36 15.02
C SER A 53 15.75 11.31 15.97
N GLN A 54 14.92 10.70 16.82
CA GLN A 54 15.34 9.68 17.80
C GLN A 54 15.23 8.26 17.25
N ILE A 55 14.47 8.06 16.18
CA ILE A 55 14.28 6.75 15.54
C ILE A 55 15.48 6.47 14.62
N GLY A 56 16.09 5.29 14.76
CA GLY A 56 17.15 4.86 13.85
C GLY A 56 16.65 4.79 12.41
N TRP A 57 17.47 5.21 11.43
CA TRP A 57 17.04 5.31 10.04
C TRP A 57 16.47 4.01 9.49
N TYR A 58 17.13 2.88 9.74
CA TYR A 58 16.65 1.56 9.33
C TYR A 58 15.44 1.08 10.12
N GLN A 59 15.30 1.48 11.38
CA GLN A 59 14.13 1.16 12.20
C GLN A 59 12.89 1.85 11.63
N GLY A 60 13.00 3.13 11.27
CA GLY A 60 11.90 3.85 10.62
C GLY A 60 11.58 3.28 9.24
N LEU A 61 12.59 2.94 8.43
CA LEU A 61 12.38 2.31 7.13
C LEU A 61 11.60 1.00 7.30
N PHE A 62 12.06 0.13 8.19
CA PHE A 62 11.39 -1.13 8.47
C PHE A 62 9.93 -0.93 8.93
N ALA A 63 9.68 0.04 9.81
CA ALA A 63 8.32 0.37 10.26
C ALA A 63 7.42 0.75 9.07
N THR A 64 7.87 1.64 8.17
CA THR A 64 7.08 2.04 7.00
C THR A 64 6.84 0.90 6.01
N LEU A 65 7.81 -0.01 5.83
CA LEU A 65 7.65 -1.20 5.00
C LEU A 65 6.62 -2.17 5.59
N VAL A 66 6.65 -2.37 6.90
CA VAL A 66 5.65 -3.19 7.62
C VAL A 66 4.27 -2.55 7.54
N MET A 67 4.15 -1.23 7.71
CA MET A 67 2.88 -0.51 7.55
C MET A 67 2.31 -0.67 6.13
N ALA A 68 3.16 -0.62 5.11
CA ALA A 68 2.75 -0.78 3.72
C ALA A 68 2.36 -2.23 3.36
N THR A 69 2.99 -3.23 3.98
CA THR A 69 2.87 -4.65 3.57
C THR A 69 2.19 -5.56 4.58
N GLY A 70 1.86 -5.05 5.76
CA GLY A 70 1.40 -5.86 6.88
C GLY A 70 0.16 -6.69 6.55
N GLY A 71 -0.78 -6.16 5.75
CA GLY A 71 -1.94 -6.92 5.29
C GLY A 71 -1.57 -8.15 4.45
N GLY A 72 -0.81 -7.93 3.37
CA GLY A 72 -0.36 -9.01 2.48
C GLY A 72 0.55 -10.03 3.17
N CYS A 73 1.47 -9.58 4.03
CA CYS A 73 2.35 -10.45 4.80
C CYS A 73 1.56 -11.34 5.78
N THR A 74 0.59 -10.75 6.51
CA THR A 74 -0.25 -11.49 7.46
C THR A 74 -1.06 -12.58 6.74
N VAL A 75 -1.62 -12.25 5.57
CA VAL A 75 -2.40 -13.21 4.77
C VAL A 75 -1.50 -14.31 4.18
N SER A 76 -0.29 -13.97 3.74
CA SER A 76 0.67 -14.96 3.24
C SER A 76 1.09 -15.93 4.36
N PHE A 77 1.35 -15.40 5.56
CA PHE A 77 1.68 -16.19 6.75
C PHE A 77 0.52 -17.11 7.16
N ILE A 78 -0.67 -16.53 7.30
CA ILE A 78 -2.00 -17.12 7.05
C ILE A 78 -2.04 -18.49 6.38
N ARG A 79 -1.78 -18.39 5.08
CA ARG A 79 -1.96 -19.42 4.06
C ARG A 79 -0.76 -20.35 3.96
N GLY A 80 0.31 -20.13 4.74
CA GLY A 80 1.56 -20.86 4.60
C GLY A 80 2.29 -20.56 3.28
N GLU A 81 2.02 -19.41 2.67
CA GLU A 81 2.59 -19.00 1.40
C GLU A 81 3.84 -18.13 1.58
N PRO A 82 4.77 -18.14 0.62
CA PRO A 82 5.90 -17.22 0.65
C PRO A 82 5.43 -15.77 0.55
N ILE A 83 6.07 -14.88 1.31
CA ILE A 83 5.79 -13.44 1.28
C ILE A 83 6.26 -12.86 -0.06
N GLY A 84 5.36 -12.84 -1.05
CA GLY A 84 5.67 -12.48 -2.43
C GLY A 84 6.15 -11.04 -2.61
N ILE A 85 5.69 -10.11 -1.76
CA ILE A 85 6.02 -8.68 -1.88
C ILE A 85 7.52 -8.41 -1.71
N LEU A 86 8.23 -9.26 -0.94
CA LEU A 86 9.68 -9.12 -0.75
C LEU A 86 10.48 -9.37 -2.04
N LYS A 87 9.88 -10.02 -3.05
CA LYS A 87 10.51 -10.26 -4.35
C LYS A 87 10.32 -9.09 -5.33
N SER A 88 9.46 -8.12 -5.01
CA SER A 88 9.14 -7.02 -5.93
C SER A 88 10.18 -5.90 -5.84
N ASN A 89 11.04 -5.81 -6.86
CA ASN A 89 12.01 -4.71 -6.98
C ASN A 89 11.32 -3.35 -7.07
N GLU A 90 10.16 -3.30 -7.72
CA GLU A 90 9.33 -2.10 -7.85
C GLU A 90 8.87 -1.60 -6.47
N PHE A 91 8.37 -2.51 -5.64
CA PHE A 91 7.97 -2.21 -4.26
C PHE A 91 9.15 -1.61 -3.47
N TRP A 92 10.31 -2.27 -3.50
CA TRP A 92 11.50 -1.79 -2.78
C TRP A 92 11.95 -0.43 -3.27
N ALA A 93 12.00 -0.22 -4.59
CA ALA A 93 12.43 1.03 -5.19
C ALA A 93 11.51 2.18 -4.78
N ILE A 94 10.19 2.00 -4.90
CA ILE A 94 9.20 3.03 -4.58
C ILE A 94 9.23 3.37 -3.09
N HIS A 95 9.12 2.36 -2.22
CA HIS A 95 9.03 2.61 -0.77
C HIS A 95 10.34 3.12 -0.17
N CYS A 96 11.50 2.61 -0.61
CA CYS A 96 12.79 3.12 -0.12
C CYS A 96 13.05 4.54 -0.62
N THR A 97 12.70 4.86 -1.87
CA THR A 97 12.89 6.22 -2.41
C THR A 97 11.95 7.21 -1.72
N ALA A 98 10.69 6.85 -1.51
CA ALA A 98 9.74 7.67 -0.76
C ALA A 98 10.22 7.90 0.68
N TYR A 99 10.66 6.84 1.38
CA TYR A 99 11.22 6.97 2.73
C TYR A 99 12.46 7.88 2.75
N PHE A 100 13.40 7.65 1.84
CA PHE A 100 14.61 8.48 1.74
C PHE A 100 14.28 9.96 1.49
N ALA A 101 13.40 10.24 0.53
CA ALA A 101 12.97 11.61 0.25
C ALA A 101 12.33 12.26 1.48
N MET A 102 11.48 11.50 2.20
CA MET A 102 10.76 12.03 3.35
C MET A 102 11.56 12.09 4.63
N PHE A 103 12.56 11.26 4.88
CA PHE A 103 13.31 11.24 6.15
C PHE A 103 14.68 11.91 6.04
N SER A 104 15.30 11.90 4.86
CA SER A 104 16.62 12.52 4.63
C SER A 104 16.52 13.99 4.21
N ASN A 105 15.34 14.48 3.79
CA ASN A 105 15.15 15.86 3.36
C ASN A 105 13.93 16.53 4.04
N SER A 106 14.19 17.45 4.98
CA SER A 106 13.14 18.19 5.69
C SER A 106 12.29 19.06 4.78
N TYR A 107 12.83 19.59 3.68
CA TYR A 107 12.07 20.39 2.72
C TYR A 107 11.04 19.53 1.97
N ALA A 108 11.42 18.31 1.57
CA ALA A 108 10.49 17.39 0.91
C ALA A 108 9.30 17.03 1.82
N TYR A 109 9.53 16.79 3.12
CA TYR A 109 8.46 16.56 4.08
C TYR A 109 7.56 17.80 4.28
N GLN A 110 8.14 18.99 4.41
CA GLN A 110 7.37 20.23 4.54
C GLN A 110 6.51 20.52 3.31
N MET A 111 7.06 20.29 2.11
CA MET A 111 6.33 20.40 0.85
C MET A 111 5.16 19.41 0.81
N MET A 112 5.36 18.16 1.22
CA MET A 112 4.27 17.21 1.33
C MET A 112 3.23 17.64 2.36
N GLY A 113 3.64 18.17 3.52
CA GLY A 113 2.73 18.73 4.51
C GLY A 113 1.89 19.90 3.96
N PHE A 114 2.47 20.76 3.13
CA PHE A 114 1.73 21.80 2.41
C PHE A 114 0.72 21.21 1.43
N LEU A 115 1.12 20.20 0.64
CA LEU A 115 0.24 19.52 -0.31
C LEU A 115 -0.94 18.83 0.39
N PHE A 116 -0.71 18.16 1.53
CA PHE A 116 -1.76 17.51 2.32
C PHE A 116 -2.73 18.50 2.98
N ASN A 117 -2.37 19.77 3.15
CA ASN A 117 -3.33 20.79 3.60
C ASN A 117 -4.35 21.19 2.52
N ILE A 118 -4.14 20.77 1.27
CA ILE A 118 -5.10 21.00 0.18
C ILE A 118 -6.10 19.83 0.18
N PRO A 119 -7.39 20.04 0.49
CA PRO A 119 -8.36 18.95 0.67
C PRO A 119 -8.45 18.02 -0.54
N PHE A 120 -8.38 18.58 -1.75
CA PHE A 120 -8.42 17.79 -2.98
C PHE A 120 -7.26 16.78 -3.06
N VAL A 121 -6.05 17.20 -2.67
CA VAL A 121 -4.85 16.36 -2.71
C VAL A 121 -4.96 15.25 -1.66
N GLU A 122 -5.35 15.59 -0.43
CA GLU A 122 -5.61 14.62 0.63
C GLU A 122 -6.63 13.56 0.21
N HIS A 123 -7.73 13.97 -0.42
CA HIS A 123 -8.74 13.06 -0.95
C HIS A 123 -8.19 12.16 -2.06
N MET A 124 -7.30 12.66 -2.93
CA MET A 124 -6.66 11.82 -3.95
C MET A 124 -5.77 10.72 -3.33
N PHE A 125 -4.97 11.06 -2.31
CA PHE A 125 -4.15 10.06 -1.59
C PHE A 125 -5.02 9.02 -0.88
N THR A 126 -6.09 9.48 -0.22
CA THR A 126 -7.05 8.61 0.48
C THR A 126 -7.79 7.70 -0.50
N LEU A 127 -8.15 8.21 -1.68
CA LEU A 127 -8.76 7.42 -2.75
C LEU A 127 -7.79 6.34 -3.26
N SER A 128 -6.53 6.70 -3.51
CA SER A 128 -5.49 5.76 -3.94
C SER A 128 -5.32 4.62 -2.94
N ASP A 129 -5.21 4.96 -1.65
CA ASP A 129 -5.15 4.00 -0.55
C ASP A 129 -6.39 3.09 -0.50
N SER A 130 -7.59 3.67 -0.67
CA SER A 130 -8.85 2.91 -0.68
C SER A 130 -8.94 1.93 -1.86
N ILE A 131 -8.50 2.34 -3.05
CA ILE A 131 -8.46 1.48 -4.24
C ILE A 131 -7.49 0.32 -4.02
N LEU A 132 -6.25 0.61 -3.63
CA LEU A 132 -5.23 -0.43 -3.40
C LEU A 132 -5.63 -1.38 -2.28
N ARG A 133 -6.23 -0.87 -1.20
CA ARG A 133 -6.78 -1.69 -0.12
C ARG A 133 -7.88 -2.63 -0.62
N THR A 134 -8.80 -2.12 -1.43
CA THR A 134 -9.89 -2.94 -2.00
C THR A 134 -9.35 -4.02 -2.93
N LEU A 135 -8.34 -3.69 -3.74
CA LEU A 135 -7.65 -4.67 -4.60
C LEU A 135 -6.93 -5.73 -3.77
N ALA A 136 -6.25 -5.35 -2.69
CA ALA A 136 -5.62 -6.31 -1.79
C ALA A 136 -6.64 -7.25 -1.13
N MET A 137 -7.79 -6.72 -0.68
CA MET A 137 -8.89 -7.53 -0.12
C MET A 137 -9.39 -8.58 -1.13
N CYS A 138 -9.60 -8.16 -2.39
CA CYS A 138 -10.10 -9.05 -3.44
C CYS A 138 -9.02 -10.04 -3.89
N GLN A 139 -7.89 -9.53 -4.39
CA GLN A 139 -6.86 -10.33 -5.07
C GLN A 139 -6.04 -11.17 -4.09
N ASN A 140 -5.51 -10.57 -3.02
CA ASN A 140 -4.66 -11.29 -2.07
C ASN A 140 -5.49 -12.03 -1.01
N GLY A 141 -6.68 -11.50 -0.67
CA GLY A 141 -7.56 -12.08 0.33
C GLY A 141 -8.49 -13.15 -0.23
N ILE A 142 -9.52 -12.74 -0.97
CA ILE A 142 -10.61 -13.61 -1.42
C ILE A 142 -10.17 -14.55 -2.55
N ASP A 143 -9.57 -14.00 -3.59
CA ASP A 143 -9.11 -14.73 -4.78
C ASP A 143 -7.92 -15.62 -4.42
N GLY A 144 -7.02 -15.12 -3.59
CA GLY A 144 -5.92 -15.90 -3.02
C GLY A 144 -6.38 -17.17 -2.29
N ILE A 145 -7.55 -17.18 -1.67
CA ILE A 145 -8.13 -18.41 -1.12
C ILE A 145 -8.88 -19.21 -2.19
N THR A 146 -9.63 -18.54 -3.07
CA THR A 146 -10.48 -19.19 -4.08
C THR A 146 -9.69 -19.99 -5.11
N PHE A 147 -8.52 -19.48 -5.51
CA PHE A 147 -7.68 -20.07 -6.55
C PHE A 147 -6.46 -20.83 -5.98
N ASN A 148 -6.33 -20.93 -4.66
CA ASN A 148 -5.24 -21.70 -4.07
C ASN A 148 -5.54 -23.21 -4.23
N PRO A 149 -4.60 -24.00 -4.78
CA PRO A 149 -4.82 -25.42 -5.04
C PRO A 149 -4.99 -26.27 -3.77
N ASP A 150 -4.44 -25.82 -2.64
CA ASP A 150 -4.52 -26.46 -1.32
C ASP A 150 -5.77 -26.00 -0.52
N LEU A 151 -6.34 -24.84 -0.88
CA LEU A 151 -7.49 -24.24 -0.22
C LEU A 151 -8.69 -24.19 -1.19
N GLY A 152 -9.65 -25.08 -1.02
CA GLY A 152 -10.82 -25.14 -1.91
C GLY A 152 -11.71 -23.88 -1.90
N PRO A 153 -12.51 -23.66 -2.96
CA PRO A 153 -13.33 -22.47 -3.14
C PRO A 153 -14.45 -22.31 -2.09
N ASP A 154 -14.78 -23.37 -1.34
CA ASP A 154 -15.88 -23.37 -0.36
C ASP A 154 -15.47 -22.85 1.03
N LYS A 155 -14.22 -22.42 1.21
CA LYS A 155 -13.71 -21.92 2.50
C LYS A 155 -14.10 -20.46 2.77
N TYR A 156 -15.40 -20.19 2.90
CA TYR A 156 -15.94 -18.84 3.09
C TYR A 156 -15.35 -18.09 4.29
N ILE A 157 -15.16 -18.76 5.43
CA ILE A 157 -14.57 -18.15 6.62
C ILE A 157 -13.12 -17.71 6.33
N ALA A 158 -12.35 -18.53 5.62
CA ALA A 158 -10.98 -18.19 5.23
C ALA A 158 -10.96 -17.00 4.26
N LYS A 159 -11.91 -16.92 3.31
CA LYS A 159 -12.05 -15.76 2.41
C LYS A 159 -12.34 -14.47 3.16
N ILE A 160 -13.27 -14.50 4.12
CA ILE A 160 -13.63 -13.33 4.92
C ILE A 160 -12.44 -12.90 5.79
N LEU A 161 -11.77 -13.86 6.43
CA LEU A 161 -10.63 -13.60 7.30
C LEU A 161 -9.44 -13.04 6.49
N CYS A 162 -9.05 -13.70 5.40
CA CYS A 162 -7.95 -13.22 4.55
C CYS A 162 -8.28 -11.91 3.83
N GLY A 163 -9.52 -11.72 3.38
CA GLY A 163 -9.98 -10.44 2.83
C GLY A 163 -9.84 -9.31 3.85
N THR A 164 -10.36 -9.51 5.05
CA THR A 164 -10.28 -8.52 6.13
C THR A 164 -8.82 -8.20 6.48
N LEU A 165 -7.98 -9.24 6.67
CA LEU A 165 -6.57 -9.07 7.00
C LEU A 165 -5.76 -8.44 5.87
N ALA A 166 -6.05 -8.73 4.60
CA ALA A 166 -5.39 -8.06 3.48
C ALA A 166 -5.66 -6.55 3.50
N GLY A 167 -6.87 -6.14 3.90
CA GLY A 167 -7.27 -4.74 3.92
C GLY A 167 -6.82 -3.95 5.16
N CYS A 168 -6.93 -4.53 6.35
CA CYS A 168 -6.64 -3.84 7.62
C CYS A 168 -5.43 -4.40 8.38
N GLY A 169 -4.79 -5.46 7.89
CA GLY A 169 -3.74 -6.17 8.62
C GLY A 169 -2.50 -5.31 8.90
N GLY A 170 -2.24 -4.25 8.14
CA GLY A 170 -1.19 -3.28 8.46
C GLY A 170 -1.34 -2.66 9.86
N GLY A 171 -2.58 -2.44 10.32
CA GLY A 171 -2.86 -1.91 11.65
C GLY A 171 -2.56 -2.88 12.79
N LEU A 172 -2.54 -4.20 12.54
CA LEU A 172 -2.19 -5.21 13.55
C LEU A 172 -0.71 -5.12 13.97
N TRP A 173 0.14 -4.61 13.08
CA TRP A 173 1.58 -4.47 13.34
C TRP A 173 1.93 -3.16 14.03
N ILE A 174 1.01 -2.19 14.05
CA ILE A 174 1.18 -0.90 14.71
C ILE A 174 0.68 -1.05 16.15
N GLY A 175 1.57 -1.51 17.04
CA GLY A 175 1.25 -1.58 18.46
C GLY A 175 1.13 -0.18 19.07
N ASN A 176 -0.03 0.13 19.66
CA ASN A 176 -0.14 1.23 20.61
C ASN A 176 0.42 0.74 21.94
N TYR A 177 1.61 1.20 22.31
CA TYR A 177 2.16 1.08 23.66
C TYR A 177 2.44 2.48 24.19
#